data_AF-A0A8T0S0V2-F1
#
_entry.id   AF-A0A8T0S0V2-F1
#
_cell.length_a   1.000
_cell.length_b   1.000
_cell.length_c   1.000
_cell.angle_alpha   90.00
_cell.angle_beta   90.00
_cell.angle_gamma   90.00
#
_symmetry.space_group_name_H-M   'P 1'
#
loop_
_entity.id
_entity.type
_entity.pdbx_description
1 polymer ?
#
loop_
_entity_poly.entity_id
_entity_poly.type
_entity_poly.pdbx_seq_one_letter_code
_entity_poly.pdbx_strand_id
1 'polypeptide(L)'
;MAAPSATSPMASVSRVLRPRPACPAPRLGRGLGIACSLPSHGGRSETRGLGLPVASALSATAAPVLRSRQILCKAEANVSSNLPESLPVAVKYEKTIELESPPAELSQYEKIVELLTTLFPVWVMLGTVIGIYKPAMVTWLSTDLFTVLLGFLMLSMGLTLTFEDFRRCLRNPWTVGVGFLAQYLIKPLLGLAIASTLNLSAPLATGLILVSCCPGGQASNVATYISKGNVALSVLMTTCSTIGAIIMTPLLTKLLAGQLVPVDAAGLAISTFQVVLLPTVLGVLAHEYFPKFTDRIISVTPLIGVLLTTLLCASPIGQVADVLKTQGAQLIIPVALLHAAAFGIGYFLSRLCTFGESTSRTVSIECGMQSSALGFLLAQKHFTNPLVAVPSAVSVVAMALGGSALAVYWRNIGLPANDKDDFKE
;
A
#
# COMPACT_ATOMS: atom_id res chain seq x y z
N MET A 1 -29.05 8.27 62.49
CA MET A 1 -29.62 9.40 61.73
C MET A 1 -29.26 9.16 60.26
N ALA A 2 -30.08 8.40 59.53
CA ALA A 2 -31.30 8.80 58.82
C ALA A 2 -30.99 9.02 57.32
N ALA A 3 -31.49 8.08 56.50
CA ALA A 3 -31.67 8.20 55.06
C ALA A 3 -32.77 9.23 54.72
N PRO A 4 -32.96 9.60 53.44
CA PRO A 4 -33.91 8.88 52.55
C PRO A 4 -33.34 8.70 51.12
N SER A 5 -33.67 7.75 50.24
CA SER A 5 -34.89 7.01 49.81
C SER A 5 -35.94 7.80 49.01
N ALA A 6 -35.89 7.68 47.67
CA ALA A 6 -37.02 7.63 46.71
C ALA A 6 -36.42 7.29 45.32
N THR A 7 -36.66 6.21 44.57
CA THR A 7 -37.84 5.44 44.07
C THR A 7 -38.79 6.16 43.09
N SER A 8 -38.60 5.82 41.80
CA SER A 8 -39.61 5.46 40.76
C SER A 8 -40.48 6.57 40.11
N PRO A 9 -41.07 6.38 38.90
CA PRO A 9 -41.36 5.10 38.22
C PRO A 9 -41.06 4.97 36.72
N MET A 10 -41.18 3.71 36.28
CA MET A 10 -41.34 3.19 34.92
C MET A 10 -42.41 3.92 34.09
N ALA A 11 -42.13 4.08 32.79
CA ALA A 11 -43.17 4.17 31.76
C ALA A 11 -42.97 3.05 30.73
N SER A 12 -43.84 2.04 30.87
CA SER A 12 -44.10 0.98 29.89
C SER A 12 -44.88 1.57 28.71
N VAL A 13 -44.40 1.35 27.49
CA VAL A 13 -45.25 1.43 26.29
C VAL A 13 -45.11 0.11 25.54
N SER A 14 -46.04 -0.79 25.87
CA SER A 14 -46.40 -1.93 25.03
C SER A 14 -47.04 -1.43 23.74
N ARG A 15 -46.50 -1.82 22.57
CA ARG A 15 -47.27 -1.83 21.32
C ARG A 15 -47.30 -3.23 20.72
N VAL A 16 -48.49 -3.78 20.85
CA VAL A 16 -49.12 -4.95 20.25
C VAL A 16 -48.64 -5.31 18.84
N LEU A 17 -48.32 -6.61 18.70
CA LEU A 17 -48.17 -7.39 17.46
C LEU A 17 -49.50 -7.55 16.70
N ARG A 18 -49.44 -7.51 15.35
CA ARG A 18 -50.12 -8.36 14.32
C ARG A 18 -50.38 -7.56 13.02
N PRO A 19 -50.62 -8.19 11.86
CA PRO A 19 -49.93 -9.32 11.21
C PRO A 19 -49.43 -8.94 9.78
N ARG A 20 -48.61 -9.81 9.18
CA ARG A 20 -48.16 -9.75 7.78
C ARG A 20 -49.33 -9.86 6.78
N PRO A 21 -49.20 -9.27 5.57
CA PRO A 21 -49.73 -9.87 4.36
C PRO A 21 -48.61 -10.48 3.50
N ALA A 22 -48.94 -11.64 2.91
CA ALA A 22 -48.09 -12.44 2.05
C ALA A 22 -47.89 -11.82 0.66
N CYS A 23 -46.79 -12.22 0.00
CA CYS A 23 -46.43 -11.91 -1.38
C CYS A 23 -47.54 -12.20 -2.41
N PRO A 24 -47.36 -11.67 -3.62
CA PRO A 24 -47.31 -12.55 -4.78
C PRO A 24 -46.01 -12.41 -5.58
N ALA A 25 -45.44 -13.55 -5.92
CA ALA A 25 -44.38 -13.69 -6.92
C ALA A 25 -44.92 -13.39 -8.33
N PRO A 26 -44.11 -12.86 -9.26
CA PRO A 26 -44.34 -13.06 -10.68
C PRO A 26 -43.59 -14.30 -11.18
N ARG A 27 -44.33 -15.09 -11.96
CA ARG A 27 -43.93 -16.35 -12.58
C ARG A 27 -42.89 -16.15 -13.68
N LEU A 28 -42.06 -17.18 -13.79
CA LEU A 28 -41.27 -17.63 -14.93
C LEU A 28 -42.06 -17.60 -16.25
N GLY A 29 -41.41 -17.15 -17.33
CA GLY A 29 -41.96 -17.16 -18.69
C GLY A 29 -40.89 -17.11 -19.77
N ARG A 30 -40.24 -18.26 -19.99
CA ARG A 30 -39.65 -18.79 -21.25
C ARG A 30 -38.86 -17.86 -22.20
N GLY A 31 -37.62 -18.28 -22.42
CA GLY A 31 -37.22 -18.77 -23.75
C GLY A 31 -36.15 -17.95 -24.47
N LEU A 32 -34.90 -18.42 -24.43
CA LEU A 32 -34.15 -18.77 -25.64
C LEU A 32 -32.91 -19.57 -25.22
N GLY A 33 -32.93 -20.87 -25.51
CA GLY A 33 -31.74 -21.72 -25.41
C GLY A 33 -30.91 -21.57 -26.67
N ILE A 34 -29.59 -21.50 -26.53
CA ILE A 34 -28.65 -21.86 -27.59
C ILE A 34 -27.65 -22.83 -26.97
N ALA A 35 -27.55 -23.97 -27.64
CA ALA A 35 -26.98 -25.21 -27.17
C ALA A 35 -25.44 -25.23 -27.21
N CYS A 36 -24.87 -26.00 -26.30
CA CYS A 36 -23.55 -26.61 -26.45
C CYS A 36 -23.56 -27.60 -27.61
N SER A 37 -22.48 -27.62 -28.39
CA SER A 37 -22.12 -28.74 -29.25
C SER A 37 -20.60 -28.96 -29.20
N LEU A 38 -20.21 -29.96 -28.41
CA LEU A 38 -18.99 -30.76 -28.59
C LEU A 38 -19.22 -31.74 -29.75
N PRO A 39 -18.18 -32.10 -30.51
CA PRO A 39 -18.13 -33.39 -31.17
C PRO A 39 -17.18 -34.33 -30.41
N SER A 40 -17.71 -35.50 -30.03
CA SER A 40 -16.92 -36.70 -29.77
C SER A 40 -17.01 -37.63 -30.99
N HIS A 41 -15.87 -38.15 -31.43
CA HIS A 41 -15.71 -39.48 -32.04
C HIS A 41 -14.24 -39.85 -31.81
N GLY A 42 -13.93 -40.87 -30.99
CA GLY A 42 -13.77 -42.26 -31.42
C GLY A 42 -12.47 -42.40 -32.24
N GLY A 43 -11.39 -43.05 -31.84
CA GLY A 43 -11.16 -44.12 -30.89
C GLY A 43 -10.31 -45.17 -31.61
N ARG A 44 -9.05 -45.41 -31.19
CA ARG A 44 -8.40 -46.74 -31.16
C ARG A 44 -6.93 -46.65 -30.71
N SER A 45 -6.62 -47.64 -29.88
CA SER A 45 -5.31 -48.12 -29.42
C SER A 45 -4.36 -48.44 -30.58
N GLU A 46 -3.06 -48.14 -30.42
CA GLU A 46 -2.01 -49.16 -30.51
C GLU A 46 -0.64 -48.67 -30.00
N THR A 47 0.07 -49.61 -29.38
CA THR A 47 1.41 -49.58 -28.81
C THR A 47 2.53 -49.64 -29.85
N ARG A 48 3.65 -48.93 -29.65
CA ARG A 48 5.06 -49.43 -29.67
C ARG A 48 6.10 -48.32 -29.92
N GLY A 49 7.10 -48.27 -29.03
CA GLY A 49 8.51 -48.52 -29.36
C GLY A 49 9.30 -47.54 -30.25
N LEU A 50 10.33 -46.94 -29.63
CA LEU A 50 11.66 -46.59 -30.15
C LEU A 50 11.81 -45.79 -31.46
N GLY A 51 12.57 -44.69 -31.38
CA GLY A 51 13.34 -44.19 -32.52
C GLY A 51 13.69 -42.71 -32.47
N LEU A 52 14.86 -42.37 -31.94
CA LEU A 52 15.66 -41.25 -32.45
C LEU A 52 16.01 -41.54 -33.92
N PRO A 53 16.03 -40.53 -34.81
CA PRO A 53 17.30 -39.86 -35.06
C PRO A 53 17.23 -38.36 -35.37
N VAL A 54 18.44 -37.80 -35.33
CA VAL A 54 18.91 -36.47 -35.68
C VAL A 54 18.51 -36.02 -37.09
N ALA A 55 18.08 -34.76 -37.24
CA ALA A 55 18.34 -33.96 -38.43
C ALA A 55 18.29 -32.45 -38.11
N SER A 56 19.19 -31.74 -38.77
CA SER A 56 19.68 -30.38 -38.53
C SER A 56 18.85 -29.25 -39.16
N ALA A 57 19.11 -28.05 -38.63
CA ALA A 57 19.07 -26.73 -39.26
C ALA A 57 17.71 -26.02 -39.40
N LEU A 58 17.59 -24.88 -38.71
CA LEU A 58 17.42 -23.55 -39.32
C LEU A 58 17.59 -22.47 -38.24
N SER A 59 18.64 -21.66 -38.40
CA SER A 59 18.85 -20.41 -37.68
C SER A 59 17.68 -19.47 -37.94
N ALA A 60 16.91 -19.16 -36.90
CA ALA A 60 16.07 -17.99 -36.85
C ALA A 60 16.61 -17.07 -35.76
N THR A 61 17.30 -16.03 -36.19
CA THR A 61 17.70 -14.88 -35.39
C THR A 61 16.45 -14.19 -34.84
N ALA A 62 16.07 -14.54 -33.61
CA ALA A 62 15.07 -13.82 -32.87
C ALA A 62 15.66 -12.47 -32.43
N ALA A 63 15.32 -11.41 -33.18
CA ALA A 63 15.56 -10.04 -32.74
C ALA A 63 14.78 -9.79 -31.44
N PRO A 64 15.42 -9.39 -30.33
CA PRO A 64 14.68 -8.97 -29.16
C PRO A 64 14.14 -7.56 -29.41
N VAL A 65 12.82 -7.44 -29.38
CA VAL A 65 12.11 -6.15 -29.35
C VAL A 65 12.47 -5.45 -28.04
N LEU A 66 13.47 -4.57 -28.10
CA LEU A 66 13.86 -3.68 -27.00
C LEU A 66 12.85 -2.54 -26.90
N ARG A 67 11.91 -2.66 -25.96
CA ARG A 67 11.02 -1.54 -25.58
C ARG A 67 11.63 -0.84 -24.36
N SER A 68 12.45 0.17 -24.64
CA SER A 68 13.12 1.02 -23.64
C SER A 68 12.10 1.74 -22.75
N ARG A 69 12.33 1.71 -21.43
CA ARG A 69 11.60 2.49 -20.43
C ARG A 69 12.61 3.11 -19.47
N GLN A 70 12.71 4.43 -19.51
CA GLN A 70 13.30 5.22 -18.44
C GLN A 70 12.18 6.07 -17.83
N ILE A 71 12.27 6.34 -16.52
CA ILE A 71 12.13 7.67 -15.92
C ILE A 71 12.58 7.55 -14.46
N LEU A 72 13.65 8.27 -14.15
CA LEU A 72 14.02 8.79 -12.84
C LEU A 72 13.08 9.97 -12.55
N CYS A 73 12.47 10.04 -11.36
CA CYS A 73 11.54 11.11 -10.96
C CYS A 73 12.11 12.52 -11.17
N LYS A 74 11.77 13.13 -12.31
CA LYS A 74 11.62 14.57 -12.48
C LYS A 74 10.26 14.79 -13.11
N ALA A 75 9.44 15.56 -12.42
CA ALA A 75 8.15 15.95 -12.93
C ALA A 75 8.30 17.25 -13.72
N GLU A 76 8.05 17.18 -15.03
CA GLU A 76 7.89 18.34 -15.89
C GLU A 76 6.63 18.22 -16.75
N ALA A 77 5.99 19.38 -16.92
CA ALA A 77 4.71 19.59 -17.55
C ALA A 77 4.85 19.74 -19.08
N ASN A 78 3.92 19.16 -19.83
CA ASN A 78 3.72 19.51 -21.24
C ASN A 78 2.46 20.35 -21.39
N VAL A 79 2.66 21.63 -21.68
CA VAL A 79 1.62 22.61 -22.06
C VAL A 79 1.19 22.31 -23.49
N SER A 80 -0.04 21.83 -23.67
CA SER A 80 -0.71 21.83 -24.99
C SER A 80 -1.55 23.09 -25.09
N SER A 81 -1.14 24.05 -25.93
CA SER A 81 -1.97 25.19 -26.30
C SER A 81 -2.71 24.88 -27.59
N ASN A 82 -4.04 24.82 -27.51
CA ASN A 82 -4.93 24.87 -28.67
C ASN A 82 -4.98 26.33 -29.16
N LEU A 83 -4.67 26.58 -30.44
CA LEU A 83 -4.91 27.87 -31.10
C LEU A 83 -6.23 27.83 -31.90
N PRO A 84 -7.03 28.91 -31.90
CA PRO A 84 -7.88 29.25 -33.04
C PRO A 84 -7.15 30.21 -33.99
N GLU A 85 -7.41 30.05 -35.29
CA GLU A 85 -6.99 30.94 -36.39
C GLU A 85 -7.45 32.39 -36.18
N SER A 86 -6.54 33.37 -36.33
CA SER A 86 -6.69 34.48 -37.29
C SER A 86 -5.58 35.56 -37.19
N LEU A 87 -4.96 35.81 -38.35
CA LEU A 87 -4.33 37.06 -38.84
C LEU A 87 -2.91 37.47 -38.38
N PRO A 88 -2.15 38.19 -39.26
CA PRO A 88 -0.71 38.03 -39.41
C PRO A 88 0.08 39.29 -39.07
N VAL A 89 1.13 39.18 -38.26
CA VAL A 89 2.28 40.10 -38.32
C VAL A 89 3.54 39.30 -38.01
N ALA A 90 4.48 39.34 -38.95
CA ALA A 90 5.76 38.67 -38.89
C ALA A 90 6.63 39.21 -37.73
N VAL A 91 6.92 38.35 -36.76
CA VAL A 91 8.10 38.47 -35.90
C VAL A 91 8.93 37.21 -36.12
N LYS A 92 10.09 37.40 -36.72
CA LYS A 92 11.10 36.36 -36.95
C LYS A 92 11.66 35.91 -35.59
N TYR A 93 11.08 34.87 -35.01
CA TYR A 93 11.69 34.10 -33.92
C TYR A 93 12.39 32.89 -34.54
N GLU A 94 13.71 33.01 -34.72
CA GLU A 94 14.57 31.86 -34.99
C GLU A 94 14.65 31.05 -33.69
N LYS A 95 13.68 30.17 -33.46
CA LYS A 95 13.74 29.18 -32.38
C LYS A 95 14.59 28.03 -32.89
N THR A 96 15.86 28.04 -32.51
CA THR A 96 16.75 26.88 -32.64
C THR A 96 16.05 25.70 -31.99
N ILE A 97 15.57 24.76 -32.82
CA ILE A 97 15.11 23.45 -32.36
C ILE A 97 16.39 22.73 -31.94
N GLU A 98 16.73 22.81 -30.66
CA GLU A 98 17.67 21.85 -30.09
C GLU A 98 17.00 20.48 -30.20
N LEU A 99 17.53 19.67 -31.10
CA LEU A 99 17.20 18.28 -31.26
C LEU A 99 17.44 17.61 -29.90
N GLU A 100 16.34 17.29 -29.20
CA GLU A 100 16.37 16.59 -27.91
C GLU A 100 17.31 15.40 -28.03
N SER A 101 18.39 15.42 -27.25
CA SER A 101 19.36 14.34 -27.19
C SER A 101 18.65 13.03 -26.83
N PRO A 102 19.10 11.87 -27.36
CA PRO A 102 18.51 10.59 -26.97
C PRO A 102 18.61 10.44 -25.44
N PRO A 103 17.59 9.84 -24.79
CA PRO A 103 17.61 9.67 -23.33
C PRO A 103 18.90 8.97 -22.90
N ALA A 104 19.67 9.59 -21.99
CA ALA A 104 20.98 9.09 -21.57
C ALA A 104 20.83 7.66 -21.03
N GLU A 105 21.41 6.65 -21.69
CA GLU A 105 21.31 5.25 -21.25
C GLU A 105 21.68 5.11 -19.77
N LEU A 106 20.82 4.43 -18.98
CA LEU A 106 21.10 4.19 -17.56
C LEU A 106 22.45 3.48 -17.42
N SER A 107 23.28 3.99 -16.51
CA SER A 107 24.53 3.34 -16.13
C SER A 107 24.22 1.92 -15.64
N GLN A 108 25.15 0.97 -15.88
CA GLN A 108 25.00 -0.41 -15.39
C GLN A 108 24.73 -0.46 -13.88
N TYR A 109 25.26 0.51 -13.13
CA TYR A 109 24.98 0.69 -11.71
C TYR A 109 23.50 0.96 -11.40
N GLU A 110 22.87 1.89 -12.14
CA GLU A 110 21.47 2.28 -11.91
C GLU A 110 20.51 1.14 -12.25
N LYS A 111 20.82 0.36 -13.29
CA LYS A 111 20.07 -0.86 -13.65
C LYS A 111 20.10 -1.90 -12.52
N ILE A 112 21.25 -2.07 -11.87
CA ILE A 112 21.39 -2.98 -10.72
C ILE A 112 20.58 -2.48 -9.52
N VAL A 113 20.66 -1.19 -9.20
CA VAL A 113 19.90 -0.58 -8.10
C VAL A 113 18.38 -0.72 -8.34
N GLU A 114 17.92 -0.46 -9.56
CA GLU A 114 16.51 -0.63 -9.93
C GLU A 114 16.08 -2.10 -9.81
N LEU A 115 16.89 -3.04 -10.29
CA LEU A 115 16.61 -4.46 -10.19
C LEU A 115 16.49 -4.89 -8.71
N LEU A 116 17.45 -4.53 -7.87
CA LEU A 116 17.43 -4.88 -6.45
C LEU A 116 16.23 -4.26 -5.72
N THR A 117 15.84 -3.04 -6.11
CA THR A 117 14.68 -2.33 -5.55
C THR A 117 13.36 -2.97 -5.96
N THR A 118 13.23 -3.35 -7.23
CA THR A 118 12.02 -4.02 -7.73
C THR A 118 11.87 -5.44 -7.19
N LEU A 119 12.97 -6.06 -6.73
CA LEU A 119 12.97 -7.33 -6.01
C LEU A 119 12.59 -7.22 -4.52
N PHE A 120 12.18 -6.05 -4.01
CA PHE A 120 11.72 -5.89 -2.62
C PHE A 120 10.77 -6.98 -2.10
N PRO A 121 9.79 -7.50 -2.88
CA PRO A 121 8.88 -8.53 -2.36
C PRO A 121 9.61 -9.82 -2.06
N VAL A 122 10.61 -10.16 -2.88
CA VAL A 122 11.44 -11.35 -2.71
C VAL A 122 12.26 -11.22 -1.42
N TRP A 123 12.83 -10.03 -1.17
CA TRP A 123 13.60 -9.76 0.04
C TRP A 123 12.73 -9.86 1.30
N VAL A 124 11.52 -9.31 1.29
CA VAL A 124 10.57 -9.41 2.42
C VAL A 124 10.16 -10.87 2.68
N MET A 125 9.91 -11.65 1.62
CA MET A 125 9.59 -13.07 1.76
C MET A 125 10.76 -13.88 2.30
N LEU A 126 11.97 -13.63 1.82
CA LEU A 126 13.18 -14.26 2.36
C LEU A 126 13.36 -13.91 3.85
N GLY A 127 13.20 -12.62 4.20
CA GLY A 127 13.24 -12.16 5.58
C GLY A 127 12.19 -12.82 6.47
N THR A 128 10.98 -13.03 5.96
CA THR A 128 9.89 -13.74 6.65
C THR A 128 10.24 -15.19 6.91
N VAL A 129 10.74 -15.91 5.90
CA VAL A 129 11.18 -17.31 6.03
C VAL A 129 12.31 -17.40 7.06
N ILE A 130 13.30 -16.52 7.00
CA ILE A 130 14.38 -16.46 7.99
C ILE A 130 13.82 -16.18 9.39
N GLY A 131 12.90 -15.23 9.54
CA GLY A 131 12.28 -14.90 10.82
C GLY A 131 11.54 -16.09 11.44
N ILE A 132 10.81 -16.87 10.65
CA ILE A 132 10.06 -18.04 11.15
C ILE A 132 11.00 -19.21 11.52
N TYR A 133 11.96 -19.55 10.66
CA TYR A 133 12.77 -20.76 10.81
C TYR A 133 14.08 -20.55 11.57
N LYS A 134 14.65 -19.33 11.53
CA LYS A 134 15.89 -18.95 12.23
C LYS A 134 15.73 -17.56 12.91
N PRO A 135 14.85 -17.43 13.92
CA PRO A 135 14.55 -16.14 14.56
C PRO A 135 15.79 -15.41 15.08
N ALA A 136 16.79 -16.15 15.59
CA ALA A 136 18.05 -15.60 16.11
C ALA A 136 18.80 -14.72 15.09
N MET A 137 18.63 -14.95 13.78
CA MET A 137 19.29 -14.16 12.74
C MET A 137 18.72 -12.75 12.58
N VAL A 138 17.53 -12.47 13.11
CA VAL A 138 16.80 -11.20 12.90
C VAL A 138 16.28 -10.56 14.19
N THR A 139 16.34 -11.29 15.31
CA THR A 139 15.89 -10.82 16.64
C THR A 139 16.97 -10.09 17.44
N TRP A 140 18.21 -10.02 16.93
CA TRP A 140 19.27 -9.17 17.49
C TRP A 140 18.95 -7.67 17.40
N LEU A 141 17.98 -7.30 16.57
CA LEU A 141 17.50 -5.93 16.41
C LEU A 141 16.62 -5.53 17.59
N SER A 142 17.24 -4.90 18.60
CA SER A 142 16.53 -4.36 19.77
C SER A 142 15.55 -3.25 19.38
N THR A 143 14.57 -2.95 20.23
CA THR A 143 13.58 -1.89 20.00
C THR A 143 14.22 -0.52 19.75
N ASP A 144 15.34 -0.21 20.42
CA ASP A 144 16.05 1.06 20.23
C ASP A 144 16.73 1.12 18.86
N LEU A 145 17.40 0.04 18.45
CA LEU A 145 17.99 -0.02 17.12
C LEU A 145 16.92 -0.03 16.03
N PHE A 146 15.80 -0.74 16.24
CA PHE A 146 14.63 -0.69 15.36
C PHE A 146 14.11 0.73 15.20
N THR A 147 14.02 1.50 16.31
CA THR A 147 13.62 2.91 16.30
C THR A 147 14.55 3.74 15.42
N VAL A 148 15.86 3.56 15.58
CA VAL A 148 16.88 4.29 14.80
C VAL A 148 16.79 3.93 13.32
N LEU A 149 16.70 2.65 12.99
CA LEU A 149 16.58 2.18 11.60
C LEU A 149 15.29 2.67 10.93
N LEU A 150 14.17 2.69 11.66
CA LEU A 150 12.92 3.27 11.17
C LEU A 150 13.07 4.78 10.94
N GLY A 151 13.75 5.49 11.83
CA GLY A 151 14.09 6.91 11.62
C GLY A 151 14.93 7.13 10.36
N PHE A 152 15.95 6.30 10.11
CA PHE A 152 16.72 6.34 8.86
C PHE A 152 15.89 6.02 7.62
N LEU A 153 14.93 5.09 7.73
CA LEU A 153 14.00 4.81 6.64
C LEU A 153 13.11 6.03 6.32
N MET A 154 12.64 6.74 7.35
CA MET A 154 11.83 7.95 7.20
C MET A 154 12.65 9.15 6.70
N LEU A 155 13.92 9.24 7.09
CA LEU A 155 14.88 10.20 6.54
C LEU A 155 15.17 9.92 5.05
N SER A 156 15.39 8.66 4.71
CA SER A 156 15.58 8.20 3.32
C SER A 156 14.38 8.59 2.44
N MET A 157 13.15 8.52 2.95
CA MET A 157 11.98 9.10 2.27
C MET A 157 12.13 10.60 2.06
N GLY A 158 12.39 11.35 3.14
CA GLY A 158 12.43 12.81 3.12
C GLY A 158 13.45 13.35 2.12
N LEU A 159 14.61 12.69 1.99
CA LEU A 159 15.66 13.03 1.02
C LEU A 159 15.21 12.92 -0.44
N THR A 160 14.09 12.24 -0.73
CA THR A 160 13.53 12.10 -2.09
C THR A 160 12.36 13.04 -2.37
N LEU A 161 11.87 13.74 -1.35
CA LEU A 161 10.73 14.65 -1.45
C LEU A 161 11.18 16.08 -1.73
N THR A 162 10.38 16.82 -2.49
CA THR A 162 10.60 18.24 -2.81
C THR A 162 9.46 19.13 -2.32
N PHE A 163 9.69 20.43 -2.16
CA PHE A 163 8.60 21.38 -1.85
C PHE A 163 7.51 21.42 -2.92
N GLU A 164 7.86 21.14 -4.18
CA GLU A 164 6.88 21.06 -5.27
C GLU A 164 5.92 19.89 -5.08
N ASP A 165 6.36 18.78 -4.48
CA ASP A 165 5.47 17.66 -4.16
C ASP A 165 4.39 18.11 -3.17
N PHE A 166 4.77 18.82 -2.09
CA PHE A 166 3.78 19.39 -1.17
C PHE A 166 2.81 20.36 -1.87
N ARG A 167 3.33 21.19 -2.76
CA ARG A 167 2.51 22.11 -3.56
C ARG A 167 1.52 21.35 -4.44
N ARG A 168 1.91 20.22 -5.04
CA ARG A 168 1.02 19.34 -5.81
C ARG A 168 -0.06 18.68 -4.94
N CYS A 169 0.26 18.27 -3.71
CA CYS A 169 -0.75 17.75 -2.76
C CYS A 169 -1.84 18.81 -2.51
N LEU A 170 -1.46 20.08 -2.38
CA LEU A 170 -2.41 21.19 -2.17
C LEU A 170 -3.22 21.58 -3.41
N ARG A 171 -2.69 21.37 -4.63
CA ARG A 171 -3.41 21.64 -5.88
C ARG A 171 -4.42 20.55 -6.26
N ASN A 172 -4.19 19.31 -5.83
CA ASN A 172 -5.07 18.16 -6.10
C ASN A 172 -5.71 17.59 -4.82
N PRO A 173 -6.42 18.41 -4.02
CA PRO A 173 -6.89 18.02 -2.69
C PRO A 173 -7.95 16.92 -2.73
N TRP A 174 -8.72 16.82 -3.82
CA TRP A 174 -9.78 15.81 -3.94
C TRP A 174 -9.22 14.40 -4.03
N THR A 175 -8.27 14.16 -4.94
CA THR A 175 -7.67 12.84 -5.16
C THR A 175 -6.88 12.38 -3.93
N VAL A 176 -6.09 13.28 -3.34
CA VAL A 176 -5.36 12.97 -2.09
C VAL A 176 -6.33 12.78 -0.92
N GLY A 177 -7.40 13.59 -0.84
CA GLY A 177 -8.40 13.53 0.22
C GLY A 177 -9.18 12.22 0.25
N VAL A 178 -9.55 11.66 -0.91
CA VAL A 178 -10.18 10.33 -1.00
C VAL A 178 -9.25 9.25 -0.44
N GLY A 179 -7.97 9.32 -0.80
CA GLY A 179 -6.94 8.44 -0.26
C GLY A 179 -6.77 8.56 1.25
N PHE A 180 -6.71 9.79 1.76
CA PHE A 180 -6.60 10.09 3.19
C PHE A 180 -7.82 9.59 3.97
N LEU A 181 -9.02 9.74 3.42
CA LEU A 181 -10.26 9.22 4.00
C LEU A 181 -10.26 7.69 4.05
N ALA A 182 -9.83 7.03 2.98
CA ALA A 182 -9.71 5.58 2.96
C ALA A 182 -8.73 5.09 4.03
N GLN A 183 -7.60 5.78 4.17
CA GLN A 183 -6.56 5.42 5.14
C GLN A 183 -6.95 5.65 6.60
N TYR A 184 -7.53 6.81 6.93
CA TYR A 184 -7.73 7.22 8.33
C TYR A 184 -9.17 7.14 8.82
N LEU A 185 -10.15 6.88 7.95
CA LEU A 185 -11.51 6.60 8.37
C LEU A 185 -11.89 5.15 8.11
N ILE A 186 -11.86 4.74 6.84
CA ILE A 186 -12.41 3.44 6.44
C ILE A 186 -11.61 2.29 7.06
N LYS A 187 -10.29 2.35 6.93
CA LYS A 187 -9.41 1.26 7.36
C LYS A 187 -9.37 1.04 8.88
N PRO A 188 -9.32 2.09 9.73
CA PRO A 188 -9.49 1.94 11.18
C PRO A 188 -10.83 1.32 11.59
N LEU A 189 -11.92 1.76 10.95
CA LEU A 189 -13.24 1.16 11.18
C LEU A 189 -13.31 -0.29 10.73
N LEU A 190 -12.63 -0.64 9.62
CA LEU A 190 -12.48 -2.01 9.16
C LEU A 190 -11.68 -2.86 10.16
N GLY A 191 -10.59 -2.32 10.73
CA GLY A 191 -9.82 -2.97 11.78
C GLY A 191 -10.66 -3.28 13.02
N LEU A 192 -11.46 -2.32 13.48
CA LEU A 192 -12.42 -2.52 14.57
C LEU A 192 -13.49 -3.58 14.21
N ALA A 193 -14.10 -3.47 13.02
CA ALA A 193 -15.14 -4.38 12.58
C ALA A 193 -14.64 -5.83 12.48
N ILE A 194 -13.45 -6.04 11.92
CA ILE A 194 -12.81 -7.37 11.85
C ILE A 194 -12.50 -7.88 13.26
N ALA A 195 -11.94 -7.03 14.13
CA ALA A 195 -11.64 -7.42 15.50
C ALA A 195 -12.89 -7.87 16.29
N SER A 196 -14.00 -7.15 16.14
CA SER A 196 -15.27 -7.47 16.79
C SER A 196 -15.94 -8.71 16.20
N THR A 197 -15.99 -8.83 14.87
CA THR A 197 -16.65 -9.97 14.18
C THR A 197 -15.94 -11.30 14.43
N LEU A 198 -14.61 -11.27 14.52
CA LEU A 198 -13.80 -12.45 14.81
C LEU A 198 -13.57 -12.68 16.30
N ASN A 199 -14.18 -11.86 17.17
CA ASN A 199 -14.05 -11.93 18.64
C ASN A 199 -12.58 -12.02 19.11
N LEU A 200 -11.73 -11.15 18.59
CA LEU A 200 -10.32 -11.12 18.97
C LEU A 200 -10.16 -10.73 20.44
N SER A 201 -9.12 -11.28 21.09
CA SER A 201 -8.74 -10.84 22.44
C SER A 201 -8.39 -9.35 22.45
N ALA A 202 -8.64 -8.67 23.56
CA ALA A 202 -8.40 -7.22 23.68
C ALA A 202 -6.99 -6.77 23.20
N PRO A 203 -5.88 -7.50 23.50
CA PRO A 203 -4.56 -7.16 22.97
C PRO A 203 -4.45 -7.29 21.44
N LEU A 204 -4.97 -8.37 20.85
CA LEU A 204 -4.92 -8.58 19.40
C LEU A 204 -5.82 -7.59 18.64
N ALA A 205 -7.01 -7.33 19.17
CA ALA A 205 -7.91 -6.30 18.66
C ALA A 205 -7.24 -4.92 18.69
N THR A 206 -6.58 -4.56 19.80
CA THR A 206 -5.81 -3.32 19.92
C THR A 206 -4.70 -3.24 18.88
N GLY A 207 -3.93 -4.31 18.69
CA GLY A 207 -2.86 -4.36 17.70
C GLY A 207 -3.38 -4.22 16.26
N LEU A 208 -4.52 -4.85 15.95
CA LEU A 208 -5.15 -4.76 14.64
C LEU A 208 -5.69 -3.34 14.37
N ILE A 209 -6.29 -2.70 15.38
CA ILE A 209 -6.72 -1.31 15.30
C ILE A 209 -5.51 -0.39 15.14
N LEU A 210 -4.49 -0.51 15.99
CA LEU A 210 -3.28 0.30 15.93
C LEU A 210 -2.62 0.24 14.55
N VAL A 211 -2.42 -0.96 14.01
CA VAL A 211 -1.79 -1.09 12.69
C VAL A 211 -2.68 -0.47 11.61
N SER A 212 -4.00 -0.62 11.69
CA SER A 212 -4.95 -0.02 10.73
C SER A 212 -4.98 1.51 10.77
N CYS A 213 -4.57 2.11 11.90
CA CYS A 213 -4.43 3.56 12.09
C CYS A 213 -3.08 4.11 11.61
N CYS A 214 -2.12 3.26 11.22
CA CYS A 214 -0.81 3.72 10.74
C CYS A 214 -0.92 4.40 9.35
N PRO A 215 0.02 5.29 8.98
CA PRO A 215 0.08 5.92 7.65
C PRO A 215 0.39 4.91 6.53
N GLY A 216 0.36 5.37 5.28
CA GLY A 216 0.84 4.62 4.12
C GLY A 216 2.28 4.13 4.30
N GLY A 217 2.61 2.97 3.71
CA GLY A 217 3.91 2.34 3.84
C GLY A 217 4.76 2.51 2.59
N GLN A 218 6.03 2.89 2.75
CA GLN A 218 7.00 3.17 1.68
C GLN A 218 7.05 2.18 0.51
N ALA A 219 6.76 0.90 0.76
CA ALA A 219 6.72 -0.13 -0.28
C ALA A 219 5.57 0.06 -1.28
N SER A 220 4.54 0.86 -0.95
CA SER A 220 3.44 1.24 -1.83
C SER A 220 3.93 1.94 -3.09
N ASN A 221 4.91 2.84 -2.99
CA ASN A 221 5.46 3.58 -4.13
C ASN A 221 6.02 2.64 -5.21
N VAL A 222 6.76 1.61 -4.79
CA VAL A 222 7.33 0.60 -5.70
C VAL A 222 6.23 -0.30 -6.28
N ALA A 223 5.26 -0.72 -5.46
CA ALA A 223 4.12 -1.49 -5.93
C ALA A 223 3.27 -0.69 -6.94
N THR A 224 3.04 0.60 -6.70
CA THR A 224 2.33 1.50 -7.61
C THR A 224 3.06 1.60 -8.95
N TYR A 225 4.39 1.78 -8.94
CA TYR A 225 5.20 1.77 -10.16
C TYR A 225 5.03 0.46 -10.95
N ILE A 226 5.14 -0.70 -10.30
CA ILE A 226 4.99 -2.01 -10.93
C ILE A 226 3.57 -2.17 -11.52
N SER A 227 2.55 -1.68 -10.82
CA SER A 227 1.14 -1.77 -11.23
C SER A 227 0.73 -0.87 -12.40
N LYS A 228 1.63 0.00 -12.88
CA LYS A 228 1.34 1.11 -13.81
C LYS A 228 0.35 2.13 -13.24
N GLY A 229 0.33 2.30 -11.91
CA GLY A 229 -0.42 3.38 -11.28
C GLY A 229 0.32 4.72 -11.35
N ASN A 230 -0.30 5.76 -10.81
CA ASN A 230 0.29 7.08 -10.68
C ASN A 230 1.23 7.13 -9.46
N VAL A 231 2.55 7.08 -9.71
CA VAL A 231 3.59 7.08 -8.67
C VAL A 231 3.65 8.42 -7.94
N ALA A 232 3.48 9.54 -8.65
CA ALA A 232 3.48 10.86 -8.03
C ALA A 232 2.35 10.99 -7.00
N LEU A 233 1.14 10.54 -7.36
CA LEU A 233 0.02 10.47 -6.42
C LEU A 233 0.33 9.55 -5.22
N SER A 234 0.97 8.40 -5.43
CA SER A 234 1.38 7.48 -4.35
C SER A 234 2.27 8.19 -3.33
N VAL A 235 3.31 8.87 -3.82
CA VAL A 235 4.26 9.62 -2.98
C VAL A 235 3.54 10.70 -2.19
N LEU A 236 2.61 11.43 -2.82
CA LEU A 236 1.84 12.48 -2.16
C LEU A 236 0.87 11.94 -1.10
N MET A 237 0.18 10.83 -1.39
CA MET A 237 -0.71 10.17 -0.44
C MET A 237 0.07 9.64 0.77
N THR A 238 1.20 8.98 0.54
CA THR A 238 2.10 8.51 1.61
C THR A 238 2.63 9.70 2.41
N THR A 239 3.06 10.78 1.76
CA THR A 239 3.58 11.97 2.45
C THR A 239 2.50 12.65 3.30
N CYS A 240 1.35 12.94 2.71
CA CYS A 240 0.25 13.64 3.38
C CYS A 240 -0.33 12.75 4.51
N SER A 241 -0.36 11.41 4.36
CA SER A 241 -0.71 10.51 5.48
C SER A 241 0.37 10.45 6.56
N THR A 242 1.65 10.37 6.20
CA THR A 242 2.78 10.37 7.15
C THR A 242 2.77 11.59 8.05
N ILE A 243 2.48 12.78 7.51
CA ILE A 243 2.32 14.00 8.30
C ILE A 243 1.08 13.91 9.21
N GLY A 244 -0.05 13.46 8.66
CA GLY A 244 -1.29 13.27 9.42
C GLY A 244 -1.16 12.24 10.55
N ALA A 245 -0.23 11.29 10.44
CA ALA A 245 -0.05 10.18 11.36
C ALA A 245 0.18 10.61 12.82
N ILE A 246 0.79 11.77 13.06
CA ILE A 246 1.09 12.27 14.41
C ILE A 246 -0.19 12.54 15.19
N ILE A 247 -1.24 12.99 14.50
CA ILE A 247 -2.53 13.30 15.11
C ILE A 247 -3.47 12.12 14.95
N MET A 248 -3.59 11.59 13.72
CA MET A 248 -4.59 10.58 13.40
C MET A 248 -4.28 9.24 14.06
N THR A 249 -3.02 8.77 14.06
CA THR A 249 -2.69 7.44 14.62
C THR A 249 -3.01 7.37 16.11
N PRO A 250 -2.55 8.31 16.97
CA PRO A 250 -2.85 8.28 18.39
C PRO A 250 -4.33 8.54 18.69
N LEU A 251 -4.95 9.51 18.00
CA LEU A 251 -6.36 9.85 18.20
C LEU A 251 -7.26 8.65 17.90
N LEU A 252 -7.11 8.05 16.71
CA LEU A 252 -7.94 6.92 16.29
C LEU A 252 -7.67 5.68 17.14
N THR A 253 -6.41 5.42 17.48
CA THR A 253 -6.07 4.30 18.40
C THR A 253 -6.72 4.52 19.78
N LYS A 254 -6.68 5.74 20.32
CA LYS A 254 -7.32 6.05 21.60
C LYS A 254 -8.83 5.92 21.53
N LEU A 255 -9.45 6.41 20.46
CA LEU A 255 -10.91 6.36 20.28
C LEU A 255 -11.42 4.93 20.09
N LEU A 256 -10.74 4.13 19.27
CA LEU A 256 -11.22 2.81 18.86
C LEU A 256 -10.73 1.68 19.79
N ALA A 257 -9.50 1.75 20.32
CA ALA A 257 -8.93 0.72 21.18
C ALA A 257 -8.88 1.11 22.67
N GLY A 258 -9.12 2.38 23.02
CA GLY A 258 -9.05 2.86 24.41
C GLY A 258 -10.09 2.25 25.36
N GLN A 259 -11.14 1.62 24.83
CA GLN A 259 -12.11 0.83 25.60
C GLN A 259 -11.63 -0.61 25.87
N LEU A 260 -10.66 -1.09 25.08
CA LEU A 260 -10.12 -2.45 25.18
C LEU A 260 -8.93 -2.50 26.13
N VAL A 261 -8.02 -1.52 26.00
CA VAL A 261 -6.82 -1.39 26.84
C VAL A 261 -6.48 0.10 27.07
N PRO A 262 -5.74 0.44 28.14
CA PRO A 262 -5.24 1.79 28.33
C PRO A 262 -4.31 2.20 27.18
N VAL A 263 -4.68 3.28 26.49
CA VAL A 263 -3.88 3.88 25.41
C VAL A 263 -3.35 5.24 25.87
N ASP A 264 -2.02 5.39 25.89
CA ASP A 264 -1.34 6.68 26.05
C ASP A 264 -1.22 7.38 24.69
N ALA A 265 -2.23 8.19 24.35
CA ALA A 265 -2.25 8.92 23.08
C ALA A 265 -1.12 9.95 22.99
N ALA A 266 -0.70 10.54 24.11
CA ALA A 266 0.37 11.54 24.11
C ALA A 266 1.72 10.87 23.83
N GLY A 267 2.01 9.75 24.50
CA GLY A 267 3.20 8.93 24.23
C GLY A 267 3.27 8.46 22.78
N LEU A 268 2.16 7.96 22.24
CA LEU A 268 2.06 7.57 20.83
C LEU A 268 2.33 8.75 19.88
N ALA A 269 1.79 9.93 20.16
CA ALA A 269 2.01 11.14 19.36
C ALA A 269 3.47 11.57 19.37
N ILE A 270 4.09 11.63 20.55
CA ILE A 270 5.51 12.00 20.71
C ILE A 270 6.41 11.01 19.97
N SER A 271 6.18 9.71 20.13
CA SER A 271 6.97 8.69 19.45
C SER A 271 6.81 8.75 17.94
N THR A 272 5.58 8.97 17.46
CA THR A 272 5.32 9.13 16.02
C THR A 272 6.01 10.38 15.49
N PHE A 273 5.93 11.51 16.19
CA PHE A 273 6.65 12.73 15.81
C PHE A 273 8.16 12.50 15.72
N GLN A 274 8.78 11.90 16.74
CA GLN A 274 10.22 11.69 16.81
C GLN A 274 10.75 10.70 15.76
N VAL A 275 10.00 9.63 15.48
CA VAL A 275 10.45 8.54 14.61
C VAL A 275 10.07 8.76 13.16
N VAL A 276 9.00 9.50 12.91
CA VAL A 276 8.42 9.68 11.58
C VAL A 276 8.61 11.10 11.08
N LEU A 277 7.93 12.07 11.69
CA LEU A 277 7.93 13.43 11.12
C LEU A 277 9.30 14.09 11.20
N LEU A 278 9.97 14.02 12.35
CA LEU A 278 11.25 14.71 12.54
C LEU A 278 12.30 14.24 11.50
N PRO A 279 12.56 12.94 11.30
CA PRO A 279 13.50 12.49 10.26
C PRO A 279 13.04 12.83 8.84
N THR A 280 11.74 12.72 8.53
CA THR A 280 11.23 13.07 7.21
C THR A 280 11.41 14.55 6.89
N VAL A 281 11.08 15.45 7.83
CA VAL A 281 11.30 16.89 7.68
C VAL A 281 12.79 17.19 7.52
N LEU A 282 13.66 16.59 8.33
CA LEU A 282 15.11 16.75 8.18
C LEU A 282 15.59 16.32 6.79
N GLY A 283 15.04 15.24 6.23
CA GLY A 283 15.35 14.79 4.87
C GLY A 283 14.92 15.79 3.81
N VAL A 284 13.70 16.33 3.91
CA VAL A 284 13.18 17.35 2.98
C VAL A 284 14.04 18.61 3.04
N LEU A 285 14.34 19.10 4.24
CA LEU A 285 15.19 20.28 4.42
C LEU A 285 16.62 20.03 3.92
N ALA A 286 17.15 18.82 4.09
CA ALA A 286 18.46 18.47 3.57
C ALA A 286 18.49 18.48 2.04
N HIS A 287 17.44 17.99 1.39
CA HIS A 287 17.29 18.02 -0.07
C HIS A 287 17.23 19.45 -0.61
N GLU A 288 16.50 20.34 0.07
CA GLU A 288 16.38 21.74 -0.36
C GLU A 288 17.67 22.55 -0.13
N TYR A 289 18.27 22.44 1.07
CA TYR A 289 19.39 23.32 1.45
C TYR A 289 20.76 22.76 1.09
N PHE A 290 20.88 21.44 0.87
CA PHE A 290 22.14 20.79 0.49
C PHE A 290 22.01 19.93 -0.78
N PRO A 291 21.48 20.48 -1.90
CA PRO A 291 21.19 19.71 -3.11
C PRO A 291 22.42 19.00 -3.69
N LYS A 292 23.60 19.64 -3.63
CA LYS A 292 24.87 19.03 -4.07
C LYS A 292 25.23 17.75 -3.32
N PHE A 293 24.85 17.65 -2.05
CA PHE A 293 25.07 16.45 -1.25
C PHE A 293 23.99 15.41 -1.54
N THR A 294 22.72 15.83 -1.54
CA THR A 294 21.59 14.91 -1.76
C THR A 294 21.59 14.31 -3.15
N ASP A 295 21.90 15.08 -4.20
CA ASP A 295 22.01 14.61 -5.59
C ASP A 295 23.05 13.49 -5.74
N ARG A 296 24.08 13.47 -4.89
CA ARG A 296 25.09 12.39 -4.91
C ARG A 296 24.61 11.09 -4.29
N ILE A 297 23.71 11.18 -3.30
CA ILE A 297 23.25 10.00 -2.54
C ILE A 297 21.86 9.53 -2.97
N ILE A 298 21.06 10.37 -3.62
CA ILE A 298 19.66 10.10 -3.97
C ILE A 298 19.51 8.86 -4.87
N SER A 299 20.52 8.55 -5.68
CA SER A 299 20.55 7.34 -6.51
C SER A 299 20.67 6.05 -5.69
N VAL A 300 21.25 6.10 -4.49
CA VAL A 300 21.44 4.94 -3.59
C VAL A 300 20.34 4.85 -2.53
N THR A 301 19.68 5.97 -2.23
CA THR A 301 18.61 6.08 -1.24
C THR A 301 17.51 5.02 -1.40
N PRO A 302 17.00 4.68 -2.61
CA PRO A 302 16.02 3.61 -2.78
C PRO A 302 16.53 2.24 -2.33
N LEU A 303 17.79 1.91 -2.63
CA LEU A 303 18.40 0.64 -2.21
C LEU A 303 18.53 0.57 -0.69
N ILE A 304 18.98 1.66 -0.05
CA ILE A 304 19.03 1.76 1.42
C ILE A 304 17.62 1.56 2.01
N GLY A 305 16.61 2.21 1.43
CA GLY A 305 15.22 2.06 1.85
C GLY A 305 14.73 0.62 1.79
N VAL A 306 15.06 -0.13 0.72
CA VAL A 306 14.69 -1.55 0.56
C VAL A 306 15.40 -2.44 1.57
N LEU A 307 16.70 -2.20 1.82
CA LEU A 307 17.47 -2.95 2.83
C LEU A 307 16.91 -2.73 4.24
N LEU A 308 16.68 -1.47 4.62
CA LEU A 308 16.11 -1.12 5.91
C LEU A 308 14.70 -1.69 6.05
N THR A 309 13.85 -1.55 5.03
CA THR A 309 12.50 -2.12 5.02
C THR A 309 12.55 -3.62 5.20
N THR A 310 13.41 -4.33 4.46
CA THR A 310 13.55 -5.79 4.58
C THR A 310 13.92 -6.21 6.01
N LEU A 311 14.86 -5.51 6.64
CA LEU A 311 15.29 -5.81 8.01
C LEU A 311 14.17 -5.49 9.03
N LEU A 312 13.51 -4.35 8.89
CA LEU A 312 12.36 -3.92 9.71
C LEU A 312 11.13 -4.80 9.51
N CYS A 313 11.05 -5.52 8.39
CA CYS A 313 10.02 -6.52 8.12
C CYS A 313 10.35 -7.89 8.71
N ALA A 314 11.62 -8.31 8.63
CA ALA A 314 12.05 -9.62 9.10
C ALA A 314 12.09 -9.73 10.63
N SER A 315 12.54 -8.67 11.32
CA SER A 315 12.70 -8.70 12.78
C SER A 315 11.38 -8.92 13.53
N PRO A 316 10.28 -8.20 13.24
CA PRO A 316 8.98 -8.43 13.89
C PRO A 316 8.50 -9.87 13.78
N ILE A 317 8.63 -10.47 12.60
CA ILE A 317 8.25 -11.88 12.37
C ILE A 317 9.09 -12.81 13.23
N GLY A 318 10.40 -12.58 13.31
CA GLY A 318 11.27 -13.34 14.21
C GLY A 318 10.86 -13.21 15.68
N GLN A 319 10.51 -12.01 16.13
CA GLN A 319 10.11 -11.75 17.51
C GLN A 319 8.79 -12.44 17.90
N VAL A 320 7.90 -12.68 16.93
CA VAL A 320 6.59 -13.33 17.17
C VAL A 320 6.50 -14.76 16.60
N ALA A 321 7.62 -15.34 16.17
CA ALA A 321 7.63 -16.60 15.42
C ALA A 321 6.99 -17.77 16.19
N ASP A 322 7.23 -17.89 17.49
CA ASP A 322 6.69 -18.98 18.30
C ASP A 322 5.18 -18.87 18.48
N VAL A 323 4.68 -17.63 18.63
CA VAL A 323 3.24 -17.32 18.69
C VAL A 323 2.59 -17.64 17.34
N LEU A 324 3.25 -17.34 16.22
CA LEU A 324 2.76 -17.68 14.89
C LEU A 324 2.73 -19.18 14.61
N LYS A 325 3.71 -19.94 15.09
CA LYS A 325 3.74 -21.41 14.91
C LYS A 325 2.61 -22.09 15.68
N THR A 326 2.20 -21.53 16.80
CA THR A 326 1.18 -22.13 17.69
C THR A 326 -0.23 -21.66 17.38
N GLN A 327 -0.41 -20.39 16.95
CA GLN A 327 -1.73 -19.76 16.76
C GLN A 327 -1.93 -19.16 15.36
N GLY A 328 -1.11 -19.58 14.37
CA GLY A 328 -0.95 -18.91 13.08
C GLY A 328 -2.24 -18.52 12.37
N ALA A 329 -3.20 -19.44 12.24
CA ALA A 329 -4.46 -19.13 11.54
C ALA A 329 -5.28 -18.03 12.22
N GLN A 330 -5.39 -18.04 13.56
CA GLN A 330 -6.14 -17.03 14.31
C GLN A 330 -5.50 -15.63 14.24
N LEU A 331 -4.20 -15.56 13.96
CA LEU A 331 -3.44 -14.31 13.87
C LEU A 331 -3.31 -13.79 12.44
N ILE A 332 -3.21 -14.70 11.45
CA ILE A 332 -3.03 -14.37 10.04
C ILE A 332 -4.36 -13.94 9.40
N ILE A 333 -5.46 -14.65 9.67
CA ILE A 333 -6.75 -14.40 9.02
C ILE A 333 -7.25 -12.95 9.22
N PRO A 334 -7.32 -12.40 10.45
CA PRO A 334 -7.83 -11.05 10.65
C PRO A 334 -7.01 -9.99 9.91
N VAL A 335 -5.68 -10.14 9.93
CA VAL A 335 -4.75 -9.20 9.31
C VAL A 335 -4.83 -9.32 7.78
N ALA A 336 -4.87 -10.54 7.24
CA ALA A 336 -5.03 -10.77 5.81
C ALA A 336 -6.36 -10.20 5.29
N LEU A 337 -7.45 -10.37 6.03
CA LEU A 337 -8.76 -9.77 5.71
C LEU A 337 -8.70 -8.24 5.73
N LEU A 338 -8.04 -7.65 6.73
CA LEU A 338 -7.87 -6.20 6.83
C LEU A 338 -7.20 -5.65 5.56
N HIS A 339 -6.06 -6.22 5.15
CA HIS A 339 -5.35 -5.76 3.96
C HIS A 339 -6.13 -6.04 2.68
N ALA A 340 -6.67 -7.25 2.51
CA ALA A 340 -7.45 -7.61 1.31
C ALA A 340 -8.65 -6.69 1.12
N ALA A 341 -9.41 -6.42 2.19
CA ALA A 341 -10.52 -5.49 2.15
C ALA A 341 -10.05 -4.04 1.97
N ALA A 342 -8.94 -3.62 2.56
CA ALA A 342 -8.39 -2.28 2.34
C ALA A 342 -7.94 -2.05 0.88
N PHE A 343 -7.29 -3.04 0.24
CA PHE A 343 -6.96 -2.99 -1.20
C PHE A 343 -8.24 -2.86 -2.03
N GLY A 344 -9.22 -3.73 -1.79
CA GLY A 344 -10.49 -3.73 -2.51
C GLY A 344 -11.28 -2.44 -2.34
N ILE A 345 -11.50 -1.99 -1.10
CA ILE A 345 -12.26 -0.77 -0.81
C ILE A 345 -11.55 0.47 -1.38
N GLY A 346 -10.22 0.55 -1.29
CA GLY A 346 -9.47 1.65 -1.90
C GLY A 346 -9.69 1.73 -3.42
N TYR A 347 -9.69 0.58 -4.10
CA TYR A 347 -10.03 0.50 -5.53
C TYR A 347 -11.49 0.91 -5.79
N PHE A 348 -12.46 0.31 -5.10
CA PHE A 348 -13.87 0.61 -5.36
C PHE A 348 -14.25 2.05 -5.01
N LEU A 349 -13.71 2.60 -3.93
CA LEU A 349 -13.97 3.99 -3.53
C LEU A 349 -13.46 4.98 -4.58
N SER A 350 -12.25 4.78 -5.09
CA SER A 350 -11.70 5.63 -6.15
C SER A 350 -12.53 5.53 -7.45
N ARG A 351 -13.01 4.34 -7.80
CA ARG A 351 -13.94 4.15 -8.93
C ARG A 351 -15.29 4.84 -8.72
N LEU A 352 -15.84 4.80 -7.50
CA LEU A 352 -17.07 5.54 -7.15
C LEU A 352 -16.88 7.05 -7.22
N CYS A 353 -15.68 7.55 -6.92
CA CYS A 353 -15.28 8.94 -7.12
C CYS A 353 -14.96 9.28 -8.59
N THR A 354 -15.23 8.37 -9.54
CA THR A 354 -15.04 8.54 -10.99
C THR A 354 -13.58 8.77 -11.43
N PHE A 355 -12.62 8.26 -10.65
CA PHE A 355 -11.21 8.30 -11.00
C PHE A 355 -10.85 7.27 -12.08
N GLY A 356 -9.84 7.59 -12.87
CA GLY A 356 -9.18 6.71 -13.83
C GLY A 356 -8.61 5.45 -13.17
N GLU A 357 -8.33 4.45 -14.00
CA GLU A 357 -7.76 3.17 -13.60
C GLU A 357 -6.38 3.36 -12.95
N SER A 358 -5.50 4.18 -13.52
CA SER A 358 -4.16 4.45 -12.94
C SER A 358 -4.26 5.03 -11.52
N THR A 359 -5.12 6.03 -11.32
CA THR A 359 -5.43 6.62 -10.00
C THR A 359 -6.04 5.58 -9.06
N SER A 360 -6.96 4.75 -9.55
CA SER A 360 -7.63 3.75 -8.72
C SER A 360 -6.71 2.64 -8.24
N ARG A 361 -5.75 2.23 -9.09
CA ARG A 361 -4.65 1.32 -8.70
C ARG A 361 -3.79 1.93 -7.59
N THR A 362 -3.42 3.21 -7.74
CA THR A 362 -2.65 3.92 -6.71
C THR A 362 -3.40 3.97 -5.38
N VAL A 363 -4.65 4.42 -5.38
CA VAL A 363 -5.46 4.53 -4.14
C VAL A 363 -5.65 3.16 -3.48
N SER A 364 -5.84 2.10 -4.27
CA SER A 364 -5.90 0.73 -3.75
C SER A 364 -4.61 0.31 -3.06
N ILE A 365 -3.46 0.52 -3.71
CA ILE A 365 -2.15 0.10 -3.19
C ILE A 365 -1.81 0.88 -1.92
N GLU A 366 -1.97 2.20 -1.93
CA GLU A 366 -1.76 3.04 -0.77
C GLU A 366 -2.67 2.67 0.41
N CYS A 367 -3.95 2.41 0.14
CA CYS A 367 -4.89 2.01 1.19
C CYS A 367 -4.58 0.63 1.75
N GLY A 368 -4.07 -0.31 0.94
CA GLY A 368 -3.74 -1.66 1.39
C GLY A 368 -2.34 -1.80 2.02
N MET A 369 -1.38 -0.96 1.64
CA MET A 369 0.00 -1.00 2.13
C MET A 369 0.25 0.13 3.15
N GLN A 370 0.38 -0.22 4.44
CA GLN A 370 0.66 0.73 5.52
C GLN A 370 2.08 0.61 6.06
N SER A 371 2.47 1.54 6.92
CA SER A 371 3.71 1.44 7.70
C SER A 371 3.53 0.49 8.89
N SER A 372 3.51 -0.83 8.62
CA SER A 372 3.38 -1.84 9.68
C SER A 372 4.58 -1.88 10.63
N ALA A 373 5.76 -1.44 10.15
CA ALA A 373 6.94 -1.24 10.99
C ALA A 373 6.71 -0.19 12.08
N LEU A 374 6.05 0.93 11.75
CA LEU A 374 5.64 1.93 12.75
C LEU A 374 4.65 1.33 13.74
N GLY A 375 3.63 0.61 13.26
CA GLY A 375 2.64 -0.05 14.13
C GLY A 375 3.29 -1.04 15.10
N PHE A 376 4.31 -1.77 14.65
CA PHE A 376 5.07 -2.70 15.49
C PHE A 376 5.86 -1.96 16.56
N LEU A 377 6.58 -0.90 16.18
CA LEU A 377 7.35 -0.09 17.13
C LEU A 377 6.45 0.57 18.19
N LEU A 378 5.33 1.15 17.77
CA LEU A 378 4.39 1.79 18.69
C LEU A 378 3.77 0.77 19.64
N ALA A 379 3.43 -0.42 19.15
CA ALA A 379 2.96 -1.52 19.98
C ALA A 379 3.98 -1.89 21.08
N GLN A 380 5.25 -2.09 20.69
CA GLN A 380 6.33 -2.47 21.61
C GLN A 380 6.65 -1.38 22.64
N LYS A 381 6.54 -0.10 22.29
CA LYS A 381 6.88 1.01 23.19
C LYS A 381 5.77 1.41 24.14
N HIS A 382 4.51 1.30 23.72
CA HIS A 382 3.38 1.92 24.43
C HIS A 382 2.41 0.92 25.07
N PHE A 383 2.56 -0.36 24.77
CA PHE A 383 1.68 -1.39 25.32
C PHE A 383 2.49 -2.44 26.06
N THR A 384 2.04 -2.77 27.27
CA THR A 384 2.70 -3.76 28.13
C THR A 384 2.52 -5.18 27.65
N ASN A 385 1.42 -5.47 26.92
CA ASN A 385 1.15 -6.79 26.41
C ASN A 385 1.79 -6.99 25.02
N PRO A 386 2.76 -7.92 24.88
CA PRO A 386 3.48 -8.14 23.61
C PRO A 386 2.57 -8.63 22.48
N LEU A 387 1.39 -9.19 22.77
CA LEU A 387 0.43 -9.61 21.75
C LEU A 387 -0.10 -8.43 20.92
N VAL A 388 -0.04 -7.19 21.43
CA VAL A 388 -0.42 -5.99 20.67
C VAL A 388 0.48 -5.78 19.45
N ALA A 389 1.73 -6.26 19.48
CA ALA A 389 2.67 -6.13 18.38
C ALA A 389 2.47 -7.19 17.27
N VAL A 390 1.78 -8.29 17.59
CA VAL A 390 1.62 -9.43 16.66
C VAL A 390 0.86 -9.04 15.38
N PRO A 391 -0.28 -8.33 15.40
CA PRO A 391 -0.96 -7.92 14.18
C PRO A 391 -0.06 -7.07 13.26
N SER A 392 0.74 -6.17 13.82
CA SER A 392 1.69 -5.36 13.06
C SER A 392 2.81 -6.21 12.43
N ALA A 393 3.34 -7.19 13.15
CA ALA A 393 4.33 -8.13 12.63
C ALA A 393 3.77 -8.96 11.47
N VAL A 394 2.56 -9.49 11.59
CA VAL A 394 1.88 -10.25 10.53
C VAL A 394 1.54 -9.35 9.34
N SER A 395 1.14 -8.11 9.62
CA SER A 395 0.72 -7.12 8.63
C SER A 395 1.82 -6.83 7.62
N VAL A 396 3.07 -6.81 8.05
CA VAL A 396 4.25 -6.70 7.18
C VAL A 396 4.20 -7.70 6.01
N VAL A 397 3.90 -8.96 6.30
CA VAL A 397 3.91 -10.04 5.32
C VAL A 397 2.66 -9.97 4.45
N ALA A 398 1.50 -9.81 5.09
CA ALA A 398 0.22 -9.75 4.40
C ALA A 398 0.14 -8.60 3.38
N MET A 399 0.59 -7.40 3.76
CA MET A 399 0.60 -6.25 2.87
C MET A 399 1.63 -6.38 1.74
N ALA A 400 2.81 -6.95 2.02
CA ALA A 400 3.85 -7.11 1.03
C ALA A 400 3.45 -8.14 -0.03
N LEU A 401 2.91 -9.30 0.40
CA LEU A 401 2.38 -10.31 -0.51
C LEU A 401 1.19 -9.79 -1.31
N GLY A 402 0.20 -9.19 -0.64
CA GLY A 402 -1.00 -8.67 -1.28
C GLY A 402 -0.68 -7.57 -2.29
N GLY A 403 0.10 -6.57 -1.88
CA GLY A 403 0.49 -5.45 -2.73
C GLY A 403 1.33 -5.88 -3.93
N SER A 404 2.26 -6.81 -3.73
CA SER A 404 3.10 -7.32 -4.82
C SER A 404 2.32 -8.18 -5.81
N ALA A 405 1.45 -9.06 -5.32
CA ALA A 405 0.59 -9.87 -6.17
C ALA A 405 -0.34 -8.99 -7.02
N LEU A 406 -0.95 -7.98 -6.39
CA LEU A 406 -1.84 -7.04 -7.07
C LEU A 406 -1.08 -6.16 -8.08
N ALA A 407 0.12 -5.70 -7.73
CA ALA A 407 0.98 -4.96 -8.63
C ALA A 407 1.38 -5.77 -9.86
N VAL A 408 1.77 -7.05 -9.69
CA VAL A 408 2.09 -7.96 -10.80
C VAL A 408 0.86 -8.25 -11.65
N TYR A 409 -0.30 -8.47 -11.02
CA TYR A 409 -1.57 -8.66 -11.73
C TYR A 409 -1.87 -7.46 -12.66
N TRP A 410 -1.80 -6.24 -12.13
CA TRP A 410 -2.04 -5.02 -12.91
C TRP A 410 -0.93 -4.67 -13.90
N ARG A 411 0.31 -5.07 -13.63
CA ARG A 411 1.39 -4.97 -14.62
C ARG A 411 1.04 -5.68 -15.92
N ASN A 412 0.33 -6.80 -15.83
CA ASN A 412 -0.07 -7.62 -16.97
C ASN A 412 -1.38 -7.15 -17.63
N ILE A 413 -2.05 -6.16 -17.06
CA ILE A 413 -3.29 -5.57 -17.61
C ILE A 413 -2.97 -4.16 -18.12
N GLY A 414 -3.26 -3.91 -19.39
CA GLY A 414 -3.11 -2.58 -19.99
C GLY A 414 -4.00 -1.55 -19.28
N LEU A 415 -3.56 -0.29 -19.25
CA LEU A 415 -4.47 0.81 -18.91
C LEU A 415 -5.42 1.04 -20.11
N PRO A 416 -6.68 1.47 -19.86
CA PRO A 416 -7.57 1.93 -20.92
C PRO A 416 -6.90 3.04 -21.77
N ALA A 417 -7.15 3.06 -23.07
CA ALA A 417 -6.55 4.07 -23.96
C ALA A 417 -6.96 5.51 -23.59
N ASN A 418 -8.17 5.67 -23.06
CA ASN A 418 -8.72 6.95 -22.61
C ASN A 418 -8.72 7.03 -21.07
N ASP A 419 -7.71 6.46 -20.41
CA ASP A 419 -7.65 6.52 -18.96
C ASP A 419 -7.56 7.97 -18.49
N LYS A 420 -8.41 8.33 -17.52
CA LYS A 420 -8.50 9.70 -17.03
C LYS A 420 -7.26 10.01 -16.20
N ASP A 421 -6.55 11.06 -16.58
CA ASP A 421 -5.46 11.59 -15.77
C ASP A 421 -6.04 12.53 -14.71
N ASP A 422 -6.48 11.97 -13.59
CA ASP A 422 -7.04 12.75 -12.46
C ASP A 422 -5.99 13.62 -11.74
N PHE A 423 -4.76 13.63 -12.24
CA PHE A 423 -3.62 14.30 -11.66
C PHE A 423 -2.94 15.29 -12.63
N LYS A 424 -3.47 15.45 -13.84
CA LYS A 424 -3.09 16.53 -14.76
C LYS A 424 -3.92 17.78 -14.46
N GLU A 425 -3.21 18.91 -14.38
CA GLU A 425 -3.78 20.26 -14.33
C GLU A 425 -4.51 20.64 -15.62
#